data_AF-A0AAW9CKT8-F1
#
_entry.id   AF-A0AAW9CKT8-F1
#
_cell.length_a   1.000
_cell.length_b   1.000
_cell.length_c   1.000
_cell.angle_alpha   90.00
_cell.angle_beta   90.00
_cell.angle_gamma   90.00
#
_symmetry.space_group_name_H-M   'P 1'
#
loop_
_entity.id
_entity.type
_entity.pdbx_description
1 polymer ?
#
loop_
_entity_poly.entity_id
_entity_poly.type
_entity_poly.pdbx_seq_one_letter_code
_entity_poly.pdbx_strand_id
1 'polypeptide(L)'
;MGAISHAALDAEQRAIIAHDAAASAVAAADQRTTKERNEHEAENRSLRAALAVGTERLRVAVRHCTAADRDVVSGAASAAGVGDGAAAYADVDAAVAERVFGVAGDDQREIDKLTALQGYVCAIRPQSPECQN
;
A
#
# COMPACT_ATOMS: atom_id res chain seq x y z
N MET A 1 28.88 4.24 -49.78
CA MET A 1 28.64 5.25 -48.72
C MET A 1 27.16 5.50 -48.45
N GLY A 2 26.27 5.59 -49.45
CA GLY A 2 24.83 5.82 -49.22
C GLY A 2 24.11 4.80 -48.33
N ALA A 3 24.38 3.50 -48.48
CA ALA A 3 23.72 2.46 -47.67
C ALA A 3 24.03 2.53 -46.16
N ILE A 4 25.25 2.97 -45.80
CA ILE A 4 25.66 3.13 -44.39
C ILE A 4 24.92 4.33 -43.78
N SER A 5 24.76 5.42 -44.53
CA SER A 5 24.02 6.61 -44.07
C SER A 5 22.53 6.32 -43.89
N HIS A 6 21.91 5.52 -44.78
CA HIS A 6 20.50 5.13 -44.63
C HIS A 6 20.30 4.21 -43.41
N ALA A 7 21.18 3.22 -43.23
CA ALA A 7 21.12 2.34 -42.06
C ALA A 7 21.32 3.11 -40.73
N ALA A 8 22.19 4.14 -40.73
CA ALA A 8 22.37 5.02 -39.58
C ALA A 8 21.12 5.86 -39.29
N LEU A 9 20.52 6.49 -40.32
CA LEU A 9 19.26 7.23 -40.20
C LEU A 9 18.10 6.35 -39.69
N ASP A 10 17.97 5.13 -40.22
CA ASP A 10 16.94 4.19 -39.78
C ASP A 10 17.16 3.71 -38.33
N ALA A 11 18.43 3.60 -37.90
CA ALA A 11 18.76 3.27 -36.52
C ALA A 11 18.44 4.44 -35.58
N GLU A 12 18.79 5.68 -35.96
CA GLU A 12 18.46 6.88 -35.19
C GLU A 12 16.96 7.08 -35.06
N GLN A 13 16.19 6.92 -36.15
CA GLN A 13 14.74 7.07 -36.12
C GLN A 13 14.09 6.03 -35.20
N ARG A 14 14.56 4.78 -35.23
CA ARG A 14 14.09 3.74 -34.30
C ARG A 14 14.45 4.06 -32.85
N ALA A 15 15.62 4.62 -32.60
CA ALA A 15 16.03 5.03 -31.26
C ALA A 15 15.15 6.18 -30.72
N ILE A 16 14.79 7.16 -31.55
CA ILE A 16 13.89 8.26 -31.17
C ILE A 16 12.50 7.71 -30.83
N ILE A 17 11.93 6.86 -31.69
CA ILE A 17 10.61 6.26 -31.45
C ILE A 17 10.61 5.43 -30.16
N ALA A 18 11.66 4.64 -29.92
CA ALA A 18 11.79 3.85 -28.69
C ALA A 18 11.93 4.74 -27.45
N HIS A 19 12.66 5.84 -27.55
CA HIS A 19 12.80 6.82 -26.48
C HIS A 19 11.46 7.50 -26.15
N ASP A 20 10.72 7.96 -27.15
CA ASP A 20 9.44 8.63 -26.95
C ASP A 20 8.38 7.69 -26.36
N ALA A 21 8.39 6.42 -26.79
CA ALA A 21 7.55 5.38 -26.22
C ALA A 21 7.90 5.12 -24.74
N ALA A 22 9.19 5.01 -24.41
CA ALA A 22 9.64 4.84 -23.03
C ALA A 22 9.29 6.04 -22.15
N ALA A 23 9.50 7.26 -22.64
CA ALA A 23 9.13 8.49 -21.92
C ALA A 23 7.63 8.56 -21.63
N SER A 24 6.79 8.18 -22.60
CA SER A 24 5.34 8.12 -22.43
C SER A 24 4.93 7.04 -21.41
N ALA A 25 5.58 5.87 -21.45
CA ALA A 25 5.33 4.78 -20.50
C ALA A 25 5.74 5.17 -19.07
N VAL A 26 6.88 5.85 -18.90
CA VAL A 26 7.33 6.37 -17.60
C VAL A 26 6.31 7.37 -17.07
N ALA A 27 5.87 8.34 -17.88
CA ALA A 27 4.88 9.32 -17.46
C ALA A 27 3.56 8.67 -17.01
N ALA A 28 3.11 7.62 -17.71
CA ALA A 28 1.91 6.87 -17.32
C ALA A 28 2.10 6.09 -16.01
N ALA A 29 3.28 5.49 -15.79
CA ALA A 29 3.62 4.80 -14.55
C ALA A 29 3.70 5.78 -13.37
N ASP A 30 4.31 6.94 -13.56
CA ASP A 30 4.42 8.00 -12.56
C ASP A 30 3.03 8.54 -12.16
N GLN A 31 2.15 8.78 -13.13
CA GLN A 31 0.78 9.21 -12.85
C GLN A 31 0.01 8.19 -12.02
N ARG A 32 0.12 6.89 -12.38
CA ARG A 32 -0.55 5.81 -11.67
C ARG A 32 -0.07 5.69 -10.22
N THR A 33 1.25 5.62 -10.04
CA THR A 33 1.88 5.45 -8.72
C THR A 33 1.65 6.66 -7.82
N THR A 34 1.64 7.87 -8.39
CA THR A 34 1.30 9.09 -7.65
C THR A 34 -0.14 9.04 -7.13
N LYS A 35 -1.08 8.58 -7.97
CA LYS A 35 -2.48 8.43 -7.57
C LYS A 35 -2.62 7.43 -6.43
N GLU A 36 -2.06 6.22 -6.60
CA GLU A 36 -2.12 5.14 -5.60
C GLU A 36 -1.54 5.59 -4.25
N ARG A 37 -0.35 6.22 -4.26
CA ARG A 37 0.27 6.77 -3.05
C ARG A 37 -0.64 7.77 -2.35
N ASN A 38 -1.23 8.71 -3.09
CA ASN A 38 -2.10 9.73 -2.50
C ASN A 38 -3.36 9.12 -1.88
N GLU A 39 -3.92 8.08 -2.51
CA GLU A 39 -5.07 7.32 -2.00
C GLU A 39 -4.71 6.59 -0.70
N HIS A 40 -3.59 5.84 -0.67
CA HIS A 40 -3.10 5.16 0.53
C HIS A 40 -2.81 6.14 1.68
N GLU A 41 -2.15 7.27 1.41
CA GLU A 41 -1.88 8.30 2.41
C GLU A 41 -3.16 8.95 2.96
N ALA A 42 -4.18 9.13 2.12
CA ALA A 42 -5.47 9.66 2.56
C ALA A 42 -6.22 8.66 3.43
N GLU A 43 -6.31 7.40 3.01
CA GLU A 43 -6.96 6.32 3.76
C GLU A 43 -6.28 6.10 5.12
N ASN A 44 -4.96 6.00 5.13
CA ASN A 44 -4.21 5.76 6.36
C ASN A 44 -4.37 6.92 7.37
N ARG A 45 -4.39 8.18 6.90
CA ARG A 45 -4.72 9.33 7.75
C ARG A 45 -6.13 9.28 8.30
N SER A 46 -7.10 8.88 7.49
CA SER A 46 -8.50 8.73 7.92
C SER A 46 -8.65 7.68 9.01
N LEU A 47 -8.03 6.50 8.83
CA LEU A 47 -8.09 5.40 9.79
C LEU A 47 -7.40 5.77 11.11
N ARG A 48 -6.23 6.41 11.05
CA ARG A 48 -5.55 6.91 12.27
C ARG A 48 -6.41 7.93 13.02
N ALA A 49 -7.07 8.84 12.31
CA ALA A 49 -7.98 9.80 12.94
C ALA A 49 -9.19 9.10 13.59
N ALA A 50 -9.80 8.13 12.89
CA ALA A 50 -10.95 7.37 13.39
C ALA A 50 -10.62 6.54 14.64
N LEU A 51 -9.41 5.98 14.69
CA LEU A 51 -8.89 5.28 15.87
C LEU A 51 -8.63 6.24 17.04
N ALA A 52 -8.03 7.41 16.77
CA ALA A 52 -7.71 8.40 17.79
C ALA A 52 -8.95 8.97 18.50
N VAL A 53 -10.04 9.21 17.73
CA VAL A 53 -11.32 9.67 18.30
C VAL A 53 -12.23 8.53 18.76
N GLY A 54 -11.81 7.27 18.55
CA GLY A 54 -12.53 6.07 18.97
C GLY A 54 -13.82 5.78 18.21
N THR A 55 -14.03 6.38 17.03
CA THR A 55 -15.16 6.05 16.14
C THR A 55 -14.98 4.69 15.49
N GLU A 56 -13.73 4.24 15.33
CA GLU A 56 -13.38 2.87 14.97
C GLU A 56 -12.57 2.20 16.08
N ARG A 57 -12.64 0.87 16.14
CA ARG A 57 -11.90 0.04 17.11
C ARG A 57 -11.30 -1.17 16.42
N LEU A 58 -10.04 -1.46 16.75
CA LEU A 58 -9.37 -2.66 16.28
C LEU A 58 -9.67 -3.83 17.23
N ARG A 59 -10.09 -4.96 16.66
CA ARG A 59 -10.37 -6.21 17.39
C ARG A 59 -9.52 -7.34 16.87
N VAL A 60 -8.97 -8.13 17.79
CA VAL A 60 -8.22 -9.35 17.46
C VAL A 60 -8.98 -10.56 17.97
N ALA A 61 -9.09 -11.58 17.12
CA ALA A 61 -9.64 -12.87 17.54
C ALA A 61 -8.65 -13.54 18.49
N VAL A 62 -9.14 -13.98 19.65
CA VAL A 62 -8.35 -14.68 20.65
C VAL A 62 -8.89 -16.10 20.83
N ARG A 63 -7.98 -17.05 21.03
CA ARG A 63 -8.31 -18.43 21.39
C ARG A 63 -7.79 -18.71 22.80
N HIS A 64 -8.58 -19.43 23.58
CA HIS A 64 -8.25 -19.83 24.97
C HIS A 64 -8.07 -18.67 25.96
N CYS A 65 -8.80 -17.57 25.77
CA CYS A 65 -8.89 -16.49 26.77
C CYS A 65 -10.26 -16.54 27.45
N THR A 66 -10.27 -16.56 28.78
CA THR A 66 -11.49 -16.30 29.58
C THR A 66 -11.59 -14.81 29.83
N ALA A 67 -12.77 -14.22 29.64
CA ALA A 67 -13.01 -12.81 29.96
C ALA A 67 -12.64 -12.56 31.43
N ALA A 68 -11.74 -11.61 31.70
CA ALA A 68 -11.42 -11.22 33.06
C ALA A 68 -12.66 -10.61 33.73
N ASP A 69 -12.93 -11.01 34.97
CA ASP A 69 -14.10 -10.56 35.73
C ASP A 69 -14.10 -9.03 35.90
N ARG A 70 -15.29 -8.43 35.94
CA ARG A 70 -15.57 -7.01 35.64
C ARG A 70 -15.08 -6.00 36.68
N ASP A 71 -14.32 -6.42 37.69
CA ASP A 71 -14.01 -5.60 38.86
C ASP A 71 -12.78 -4.68 38.75
N VAL A 72 -12.06 -4.68 37.61
CA VAL A 72 -10.78 -3.92 37.51
C VAL A 72 -10.74 -2.86 36.40
N VAL A 73 -11.76 -2.73 35.54
CA VAL A 73 -11.72 -1.73 34.44
C VAL A 73 -12.88 -0.74 34.53
N SER A 74 -12.66 0.34 35.28
CA SER A 74 -13.49 1.54 35.26
C SER A 74 -13.18 2.36 34.00
N GLY A 75 -14.00 2.20 32.96
CA GLY A 75 -13.94 3.06 31.77
C GLY A 75 -14.61 2.45 30.54
N ALA A 76 -15.94 2.64 30.43
CA ALA A 76 -16.71 2.53 29.19
C ALA A 76 -16.57 1.23 28.35
N ALA A 77 -16.67 0.06 28.98
CA ALA A 77 -16.87 -1.19 28.26
C ALA A 77 -18.37 -1.49 28.11
N SER A 78 -18.88 -1.33 26.88
CA SER A 78 -20.23 -1.75 26.48
C SER A 78 -20.44 -3.23 26.81
N ALA A 79 -21.58 -3.56 27.41
CA ALA A 79 -21.92 -4.90 27.85
C ALA A 79 -21.82 -5.93 26.71
N ALA A 80 -20.80 -6.80 26.75
CA ALA A 80 -20.75 -7.99 25.92
C ALA A 80 -21.63 -9.07 26.56
N GLY A 81 -22.65 -9.50 25.82
CA GLY A 81 -23.52 -10.61 26.16
C GLY A 81 -22.75 -11.93 26.19
N VAL A 82 -23.12 -12.77 27.16
CA VAL A 82 -22.70 -14.18 27.25
C VAL A 82 -23.26 -14.92 26.05
N GLY A 83 -22.40 -15.35 25.13
CA GLY A 83 -22.77 -16.09 23.93
C GLY A 83 -21.87 -17.30 23.73
N ASP A 84 -22.48 -18.48 23.81
CA ASP A 84 -22.11 -19.75 23.17
C ASP A 84 -20.86 -19.69 22.27
N GLY A 85 -19.72 -20.19 22.76
CA GLY A 85 -18.64 -20.82 21.97
C GLY A 85 -18.04 -20.04 20.78
N ALA A 86 -18.48 -18.82 20.52
CA ALA A 86 -18.09 -17.99 19.40
C ALA A 86 -16.68 -17.46 19.65
N ALA A 87 -15.94 -17.19 18.56
CA ALA A 87 -14.60 -16.63 18.65
C ALA A 87 -14.60 -15.45 19.63
N ALA A 88 -13.80 -15.55 20.69
CA ALA A 88 -13.62 -14.44 21.60
C ALA A 88 -12.80 -13.36 20.88
N TYR A 89 -13.14 -12.10 21.07
CA TYR A 89 -12.40 -10.97 20.50
C TYR A 89 -11.91 -10.07 21.63
N ALA A 90 -10.68 -9.60 21.51
CA ALA A 90 -10.12 -8.57 22.38
C ALA A 90 -10.07 -7.25 21.63
N ASP A 91 -10.61 -6.18 22.24
CA ASP A 91 -10.40 -4.81 21.78
C ASP A 91 -8.92 -4.45 22.04
N VAL A 92 -8.26 -3.87 21.03
CA VAL A 92 -6.91 -3.34 21.14
C VAL A 92 -6.99 -1.91 21.69
N ASP A 93 -6.12 -1.59 22.66
CA ASP A 93 -5.99 -0.23 23.19
C ASP A 93 -5.72 0.79 22.07
N ALA A 94 -6.29 1.99 22.19
CA ALA A 94 -6.23 3.01 21.15
C ALA A 94 -4.79 3.42 20.81
N ALA A 95 -3.92 3.59 21.82
CA ALA A 95 -2.52 3.96 21.58
C ALA A 95 -1.74 2.80 20.92
N VAL A 96 -2.09 1.54 21.22
CA VAL A 96 -1.52 0.38 20.53
C VAL A 96 -2.00 0.32 19.08
N ALA A 97 -3.31 0.52 18.84
CA ALA A 97 -3.90 0.50 17.51
C ALA A 97 -3.29 1.59 16.62
N GLU A 98 -3.14 2.82 17.12
CA GLU A 98 -2.47 3.91 16.41
C GLU A 98 -1.04 3.55 15.98
N ARG A 99 -0.26 2.90 16.86
CA ARG A 99 1.11 2.46 16.53
C ARG A 99 1.15 1.38 15.45
N VAL A 100 0.23 0.42 15.49
CA VAL A 100 0.12 -0.63 14.46
C VAL A 100 -0.18 -0.02 13.09
N PHE A 101 -1.11 0.94 13.03
CA PHE A 101 -1.38 1.69 11.81
C PHE A 101 -0.23 2.63 11.41
N GLY A 102 0.56 3.09 12.38
CA GLY A 102 1.89 3.68 12.20
C GLY A 102 2.77 2.82 11.30
N VAL A 103 3.11 1.62 11.77
CA VAL A 103 3.96 0.64 11.08
C VAL A 103 3.39 0.27 9.72
N ALA A 104 2.10 -0.06 9.63
CA ALA A 104 1.48 -0.42 8.35
C ALA A 104 1.56 0.71 7.31
N GLY A 105 1.49 1.97 7.75
CA GLY A 105 1.67 3.12 6.86
C GLY A 105 3.12 3.30 6.39
N ASP A 106 4.09 3.07 7.27
CA ASP A 106 5.51 3.10 6.90
C ASP A 106 5.84 1.96 5.91
N ASP A 107 5.33 0.76 6.16
CA ASP A 107 5.48 -0.39 5.26
C ASP A 107 4.85 -0.11 3.90
N GLN A 108 3.62 0.44 3.87
CA GLN A 108 2.96 0.81 2.61
C GLN A 108 3.78 1.85 1.83
N ARG A 109 4.38 2.83 2.51
CA ARG A 109 5.25 3.81 1.86
C ARG A 109 6.47 3.16 1.21
N GLU A 110 7.08 2.17 1.85
CA GLU A 110 8.21 1.45 1.26
C GLU A 110 7.78 0.56 0.09
N ILE A 111 6.59 -0.07 0.17
CA ILE A 111 5.97 -0.80 -0.94
C ILE A 111 5.73 0.13 -2.14
N ASP A 112 5.14 1.30 -1.92
CA ASP A 112 4.84 2.27 -2.99
C ASP A 112 6.11 2.70 -3.74
N LYS A 113 7.24 2.89 -3.02
CA LYS A 113 8.54 3.18 -3.65
C LYS A 113 9.05 2.03 -4.50
N LEU A 114 8.97 0.80 -4.00
CA LEU A 114 9.43 -0.38 -4.73
C LEU A 114 8.58 -0.59 -5.99
N THR A 115 7.27 -0.44 -5.88
CA THR A 115 6.34 -0.47 -7.01
C THR A 115 6.68 0.59 -8.05
N ALA A 116 6.94 1.83 -7.61
CA ALA A 116 7.34 2.91 -8.52
C ALA A 116 8.67 2.60 -9.23
N LEU A 117 9.66 2.07 -8.52
CA LEU A 117 10.94 1.69 -9.11
C LEU A 117 10.78 0.54 -10.14
N GLN A 118 9.99 -0.47 -9.80
CA GLN A 118 9.70 -1.58 -10.71
C GLN A 118 8.96 -1.09 -11.95
N GLY A 119 7.94 -0.24 -11.79
CA GLY A 119 7.21 0.39 -12.89
C GLY A 119 8.12 1.21 -13.81
N TYR A 120 9.01 2.02 -13.24
CA TYR A 120 10.00 2.76 -14.01
C TYR A 120 10.92 1.84 -14.81
N VAL A 121 11.50 0.81 -14.18
CA VAL A 121 12.38 -0.16 -14.85
C VAL A 121 11.66 -0.84 -16.00
N CYS A 122 10.41 -1.26 -15.81
CA CYS A 122 9.62 -1.89 -16.86
C CYS A 122 9.22 -0.93 -17.97
N ALA A 123 9.05 0.36 -17.70
CA ALA A 123 8.80 1.36 -18.74
C ALA A 123 10.02 1.57 -19.65
N ILE A 124 11.25 1.52 -19.11
CA ILE A 124 12.48 1.72 -19.90
C ILE A 124 13.07 0.42 -20.46
N ARG A 125 12.69 -0.74 -19.91
CA ARG A 125 13.16 -2.08 -20.32
C ARG A 125 11.98 -3.06 -20.38
N PRO A 126 10.97 -2.83 -21.24
CA PRO A 126 9.77 -3.66 -21.30
C PRO A 126 10.04 -5.12 -21.67
N GLN A 127 11.14 -5.41 -22.37
CA GLN A 127 11.55 -6.74 -22.75
C GLN A 127 12.14 -7.60 -21.60
N SER A 128 12.37 -7.02 -20.42
CA SER A 128 12.83 -7.78 -19.26
C SER A 128 11.77 -8.83 -18.85
N PRO A 129 12.16 -10.08 -18.53
CA PRO A 129 11.20 -11.15 -18.21
C PRO A 129 10.21 -10.79 -17.09
N GLU A 130 10.68 -10.09 -16.06
CA GLU A 130 9.88 -9.62 -14.92
C GLU A 130 8.82 -8.56 -15.30
N CYS A 131 8.91 -7.99 -16.50
CA CYS A 131 8.05 -6.91 -16.99
C CYS A 131 6.98 -7.38 -17.99
N GLN A 132 6.90 -8.69 -18.25
CA GLN A 132 6.00 -9.28 -19.25
C GLN A 132 4.71 -9.88 -18.67
N ASN A 133 4.41 -9.60 -17.39
CA ASN A 133 3.21 -10.09 -16.68
C ASN A 133 2.02 -9.16 -16.87
#